data_AF-A0A3D1XX86-F1
#
_entry.id   AF-A0A3D1XX86-F1
#
_cell.length_a   1.000
_cell.length_b   1.000
_cell.length_c   1.000
_cell.angle_alpha   90.00
_cell.angle_beta   90.00
_cell.angle_gamma   90.00
#
_symmetry.space_group_name_H-M   'P 1'
#
loop_
_entity.id
_entity.type
_entity.pdbx_description
1 polymer ?
#
loop_
_entity_poly.entity_id
_entity_poly.type
_entity_poly.pdbx_seq_one_letter_code
_entity_poly.pdbx_strand_id
1 'polypeptide(L)'
;IRLIAETEKLCSHLHIPLQSGDNEILRRMHRNYNSEQYKDVVRRAINAIPNLGLGADIIVGFPGETDTAFENTHKLIKEFPFSYLHVFSYSPRRGTEANEYKDDVPGNIKKER
;
A
#
# COMPACT_ATOMS: atom_id res chain seq x y z
N ILE A 1 -3.56 12.16 13.18
CA ILE A 1 -3.89 11.13 14.21
C ILE A 1 -4.57 11.77 15.42
N ARG A 2 -3.88 12.52 16.30
CA ARG A 2 -4.50 13.12 17.52
C ARG A 2 -5.80 13.88 17.27
N LEU A 3 -5.82 14.75 16.26
CA LEU A 3 -7.04 15.50 15.90
C LEU A 3 -8.25 14.59 15.64
N ILE A 4 -8.07 13.46 14.94
CA ILE A 4 -9.14 12.50 14.67
C ILE A 4 -9.51 11.75 15.96
N ALA A 5 -8.52 11.36 16.75
CA ALA A 5 -8.73 10.65 18.01
C ALA A 5 -9.48 11.48 19.07
N GLU A 6 -9.28 12.80 19.08
CA GLU A 6 -9.78 13.72 20.12
C GLU A 6 -11.07 14.47 19.69
N THR A 7 -11.51 14.33 18.42
CA THR A 7 -12.64 15.09 17.88
C THR A 7 -13.81 14.18 17.49
N GLU A 8 -14.92 14.26 18.23
CA GLU A 8 -16.14 13.48 17.94
C GLU A 8 -16.80 13.82 16.60
N LYS A 9 -16.53 15.00 16.04
CA LYS A 9 -17.07 15.44 14.74
C LYS A 9 -16.36 14.80 13.53
N LEU A 10 -15.23 14.13 13.75
CA LEU A 10 -14.48 13.46 12.69
C LEU A 10 -14.75 11.96 12.75
N CYS A 11 -14.97 11.35 11.58
CA CYS A 11 -15.12 9.91 11.49
C CYS A 11 -13.77 9.23 11.81
N SER A 12 -13.82 8.15 12.61
CA SER A 12 -12.70 7.25 12.89
C SER A 12 -12.30 6.44 11.65
N HIS A 13 -11.89 7.12 10.58
CA HIS A 13 -11.53 6.50 9.31
C HIS A 13 -10.27 7.14 8.74
N LEU A 14 -9.33 6.29 8.31
CA LEU A 14 -8.11 6.71 7.62
C LEU A 14 -7.92 5.88 6.36
N HIS A 15 -7.63 6.57 5.27
CA HIS A 15 -7.12 5.96 4.05
C HIS A 15 -5.64 6.31 3.92
N ILE A 16 -4.76 5.33 4.10
CA ILE A 16 -3.30 5.50 4.05
C ILE A 16 -2.79 4.66 2.89
N PRO A 17 -2.37 5.25 1.76
CA PRO A 17 -1.95 4.47 0.60
C PRO A 17 -0.69 3.66 0.91
N LEU A 18 -0.78 2.32 0.79
CA LEU A 18 0.35 1.40 0.98
C LEU A 18 1.19 1.31 -0.29
N GLN A 19 0.51 1.11 -1.43
CA GLN A 19 1.05 0.90 -2.77
C GLN A 19 1.76 -0.45 -2.93
N SER A 20 2.78 -0.71 -2.11
CA SER A 20 3.46 -2.00 -1.98
C SER A 20 4.00 -2.15 -0.56
N GLY A 21 4.14 -3.38 -0.05
CA GLY A 21 4.84 -3.66 1.21
C GLY A 21 6.32 -4.00 1.02
N ASP A 22 6.83 -3.95 -0.21
CA ASP A 22 8.23 -4.20 -0.52
C ASP A 22 9.02 -2.89 -0.69
N ASN A 23 10.17 -2.80 -0.02
CA ASN A 23 10.97 -1.57 0.01
C ASN A 23 11.57 -1.21 -1.36
N GLU A 24 11.96 -2.21 -2.15
CA GLU A 24 12.55 -1.97 -3.46
C GLU A 24 11.48 -1.50 -4.46
N ILE A 25 10.29 -2.11 -4.40
CA ILE A 25 9.13 -1.65 -5.20
C ILE A 25 8.69 -0.25 -4.78
N LEU A 26 8.57 0.04 -3.48
CA LEU A 26 8.27 1.37 -2.97
C LEU A 26 9.28 2.42 -3.46
N ARG A 27 10.57 2.10 -3.43
CA ARG A 27 11.64 2.97 -3.95
C ARG A 27 11.49 3.25 -5.44
N ARG A 28 11.17 2.23 -6.24
CA ARG A 28 10.94 2.38 -7.69
C ARG A 28 9.63 3.08 -8.02
N MET A 29 8.66 3.07 -7.10
CA MET A 29 7.46 3.91 -7.14
C MET A 29 7.72 5.34 -6.63
N HIS A 30 8.97 5.70 -6.32
CA HIS A 30 9.35 7.01 -5.76
C HIS A 30 8.62 7.38 -4.47
N ARG A 31 8.41 6.39 -3.60
CA ARG A 31 7.86 6.62 -2.26
C ARG A 31 8.95 7.03 -1.30
N ASN A 32 8.72 8.12 -0.57
CA ASN A 32 9.62 8.63 0.47
C ASN A 32 9.41 7.91 1.82
N TYR A 33 8.91 6.67 1.80
CA TYR A 33 8.71 5.83 2.96
C TYR A 33 9.03 4.37 2.63
N ASN A 34 9.36 3.59 3.64
CA ASN A 34 9.54 2.15 3.56
C ASN A 34 8.43 1.41 4.34
N SER A 35 8.44 0.08 4.26
CA SER A 35 7.44 -0.77 4.91
C SER A 35 7.39 -0.56 6.42
N GLU A 36 8.53 -0.47 7.12
CA GLU A 36 8.53 -0.28 8.58
C GLU A 36 7.98 1.09 9.00
N GLN A 37 8.30 2.15 8.25
CA GLN A 37 7.73 3.48 8.48
C GLN A 37 6.22 3.48 8.30
N TYR A 38 5.72 2.78 7.28
CA TYR A 38 4.28 2.60 7.07
C TYR A 38 3.65 1.87 8.27
N LYS A 39 4.27 0.76 8.71
CA LYS A 39 3.81 -0.01 9.87
C LYS A 39 3.77 0.83 11.15
N ASP A 40 4.77 1.66 11.41
CA ASP A 40 4.79 2.56 12.57
C ASP A 40 3.58 3.51 12.55
N VAL A 41 3.32 4.16 11.42
CA VAL A 41 2.18 5.08 11.26
C VAL A 41 0.86 4.35 11.49
N VAL A 42 0.69 3.15 10.91
CA VAL A 42 -0.53 2.35 11.07
C VAL A 42 -0.72 1.89 12.52
N ARG A 43 0.32 1.36 13.18
CA ARG A 43 0.26 0.98 14.60
C ARG A 43 -0.14 2.15 15.48
N ARG A 44 0.47 3.32 15.25
CA ARG A 44 0.14 4.55 15.98
C ARG A 44 -1.29 5.01 15.74
N ALA A 45 -1.81 4.87 14.53
CA ALA A 45 -3.18 5.23 14.20
C ALA A 45 -4.19 4.29 14.89
N ILE A 46 -3.99 2.98 14.80
CA ILE A 46 -4.84 1.96 15.42
C ILE A 46 -4.87 2.12 16.94
N ASN A 47 -3.72 2.34 17.56
CA ASN A 47 -3.62 2.49 19.02
C ASN A 47 -4.25 3.80 19.53
N ALA A 48 -4.30 4.85 18.69
CA ALA A 48 -4.78 6.16 19.10
C ALA A 48 -6.27 6.41 18.77
N ILE A 49 -6.80 5.78 17.71
CA ILE A 49 -8.16 6.04 17.22
C ILE A 49 -9.02 4.79 17.47
N PRO A 50 -9.93 4.81 18.46
CA PRO A 50 -10.84 3.70 18.71
C PRO A 50 -11.71 3.39 17.48
N ASN A 51 -11.90 2.10 17.20
CA ASN A 51 -12.72 1.60 16.09
C ASN A 51 -12.30 2.16 14.71
N LEU A 52 -11.00 2.36 14.50
CA LEU A 52 -10.48 2.92 13.24
C LEU A 52 -10.84 2.03 12.04
N GLY A 53 -11.59 2.59 11.09
CA GLY A 53 -11.69 2.08 9.72
C GLY A 53 -10.41 2.40 8.96
N LEU A 54 -9.67 1.36 8.54
CA LEU A 54 -8.40 1.51 7.84
C LEU A 54 -8.51 1.06 6.39
N GLY A 55 -8.26 1.97 5.45
CA GLY A 55 -8.19 1.68 4.02
C GLY A 55 -6.80 1.92 3.44
N ALA A 56 -6.50 1.24 2.34
CA ALA A 56 -5.30 1.48 1.55
C ALA A 56 -5.49 1.18 0.06
N ASP A 57 -4.73 1.87 -0.78
CA ASP A 57 -4.54 1.53 -2.19
C ASP A 57 -3.27 0.67 -2.34
N ILE A 58 -3.33 -0.33 -3.23
CA ILE A 58 -2.25 -1.26 -3.56
C ILE A 58 -2.14 -1.36 -5.09
N ILE A 59 -0.90 -1.40 -5.60
CA ILE A 59 -0.63 -1.69 -7.01
C ILE A 59 0.11 -3.02 -7.09
N VAL A 60 -0.50 -4.02 -7.73
CA VAL A 60 0.11 -5.32 -8.00
C VAL A 60 0.66 -5.39 -9.41
N GLY A 61 1.72 -6.17 -9.59
CA GLY A 61 2.35 -6.38 -10.88
C GLY A 61 3.06 -5.15 -11.43
N PHE A 62 3.56 -4.28 -10.54
CA PHE A 62 4.44 -3.19 -10.92
C PHE A 62 5.68 -3.74 -11.65
N PRO A 63 6.27 -3.04 -12.64
CA PRO A 63 7.45 -3.52 -13.35
C PRO A 63 8.54 -3.94 -12.35
N GLY A 64 9.10 -5.15 -12.49
CA GLY A 64 10.07 -5.80 -11.60
C GLY A 64 9.54 -6.29 -10.24
N GLU A 65 8.22 -6.39 -10.06
CA GLU A 65 7.62 -7.05 -8.89
C GLU A 65 7.80 -8.58 -8.94
N THR A 66 8.72 -9.07 -8.11
CA THR A 66 8.97 -10.50 -7.91
C THR A 66 7.92 -11.13 -6.99
N ASP A 67 7.87 -12.47 -6.95
CA ASP A 67 6.98 -13.19 -6.03
C ASP A 67 7.29 -12.88 -4.56
N THR A 68 8.57 -12.66 -4.22
CA THR A 68 8.98 -12.23 -2.89
C THR A 68 8.44 -10.83 -2.56
N ALA A 69 8.49 -9.89 -3.50
CA ALA A 69 7.97 -8.54 -3.29
C ALA A 69 6.44 -8.54 -3.11
N PHE A 70 5.73 -9.36 -3.90
CA PHE A 70 4.30 -9.59 -3.71
C PHE A 70 4.01 -10.16 -2.32
N GLU A 71 4.72 -11.21 -1.90
CA GLU A 71 4.49 -11.85 -0.60
C GLU A 71 4.83 -10.92 0.58
N ASN A 72 5.82 -10.04 0.44
CA ASN A 72 6.10 -8.98 1.43
C ASN A 72 4.89 -8.04 1.61
N THR A 73 4.27 -7.66 0.50
CA THR A 73 3.04 -6.85 0.50
C THR A 73 1.88 -7.59 1.17
N HIS A 74 1.66 -8.84 0.78
CA HIS A 74 0.60 -9.67 1.32
C HIS A 74 0.75 -9.95 2.83
N LYS A 75 1.97 -10.22 3.30
CA LYS A 75 2.27 -10.37 4.74
C LYS A 75 1.97 -9.10 5.53
N LEU A 76 2.36 -7.94 5.02
CA LEU A 76 2.08 -6.65 5.66
C LEU A 76 0.56 -6.41 5.75
N ILE A 77 -0.18 -6.70 4.67
CA ILE A 77 -1.64 -6.58 4.68
C ILE A 77 -2.26 -7.46 5.77
N LYS A 78 -1.81 -8.72 5.88
CA LYS A 78 -2.29 -9.66 6.91
C LYS A 78 -1.93 -9.26 8.35
N GLU A 79 -0.93 -8.42 8.54
CA GLU A 79 -0.48 -7.96 9.86
C GLU A 79 -1.46 -6.94 10.48
N PHE A 80 -2.25 -6.21 9.67
CA PHE A 80 -3.10 -5.12 10.15
C PHE A 80 -4.58 -5.31 9.81
N PRO A 81 -5.49 -4.75 10.64
CA PRO A 81 -6.93 -4.86 10.44
C PRO A 81 -7.44 -3.87 9.38
N PHE A 82 -7.00 -4.02 8.12
CA PHE A 82 -7.57 -3.26 7.01
C PHE A 82 -9.05 -3.59 6.85
N SER A 83 -9.89 -2.55 6.83
CA SER A 83 -11.33 -2.67 6.62
C SER A 83 -11.68 -2.84 5.14
N TYR A 84 -10.86 -2.27 4.25
CA TYR A 84 -10.99 -2.44 2.80
C TYR A 84 -9.66 -2.10 2.12
N LEU A 85 -9.49 -2.61 0.90
CA LEU A 85 -8.34 -2.34 0.05
C LEU A 85 -8.83 -2.03 -1.37
N HIS A 86 -8.24 -1.03 -2.02
CA HIS A 86 -8.32 -0.92 -3.47
C HIS A 86 -7.07 -1.55 -4.07
N VAL A 87 -7.24 -2.63 -4.81
CA VAL A 87 -6.14 -3.33 -5.47
C VAL A 87 -6.24 -3.05 -6.97
N PHE A 88 -5.18 -2.49 -7.53
CA PHE A 88 -5.07 -2.19 -8.95
C PHE A 88 -3.93 -2.98 -9.57
N SER A 89 -4.18 -3.66 -10.69
CA SER A 89 -3.09 -4.16 -11.51
C SER A 89 -2.36 -2.98 -12.16
N TYR A 90 -1.04 -3.00 -12.17
CA TYR A 90 -0.25 -1.98 -12.84
C TYR A 90 -0.62 -1.89 -14.33
N SER A 91 -0.83 -0.67 -14.78
CA SER A 91 -1.07 -0.34 -16.18
C SER A 91 -0.12 0.79 -16.58
N PRO A 92 0.68 0.62 -17.66
CA PRO A 92 1.59 1.65 -18.12
C PRO A 92 0.82 2.88 -18.57
N ARG A 93 1.29 4.06 -18.17
CA ARG A 93 0.70 5.35 -18.55
C ARG A 93 1.76 6.19 -19.23
N ARG A 94 1.50 6.61 -20.47
CA ARG A 94 2.41 7.47 -21.22
C ARG A 94 2.76 8.72 -20.40
N GLY A 95 4.04 9.04 -20.31
CA GLY A 95 4.55 10.21 -19.58
C GLY A 95 4.89 9.96 -18.11
N THR A 96 4.75 8.74 -17.59
CA THR A 96 5.30 8.35 -16.27
C THR A 96 6.67 7.70 -16.43
N GLU A 97 7.55 7.84 -15.44
CA GLU A 97 8.84 7.15 -15.46
C GLU A 97 8.68 5.62 -15.46
N ALA A 98 7.65 5.11 -14.79
CA ALA A 98 7.34 3.69 -14.75
C ALA A 98 7.03 3.12 -16.16
N ASN A 99 6.61 3.96 -17.11
CA ASN A 99 6.40 3.55 -18.50
C ASN A 99 7.71 3.18 -19.22
N GLU A 100 8.85 3.70 -18.76
CA GLU A 100 10.18 3.40 -19.29
C GLU A 100 10.80 2.15 -18.65
N TYR A 101 10.19 1.64 -17.57
CA TYR A 101 10.65 0.41 -16.95
C TYR A 101 10.25 -0.80 -17.78
N LYS A 102 11.16 -1.79 -17.86
CA LYS A 102 10.84 -3.08 -18.46
C LYS A 102 9.74 -3.75 -17.61
N ASP A 103 8.55 -3.88 -18.19
CA ASP A 103 7.44 -4.62 -17.61
C ASP A 103 7.64 -6.12 -17.86
N ASP A 104 8.18 -6.80 -16.86
CA ASP A 104 8.52 -8.22 -16.85
C ASP A 104 7.50 -9.08 -16.10
N VAL A 105 6.40 -8.48 -15.62
CA VAL A 105 5.32 -9.21 -14.95
C VAL A 105 4.24 -9.58 -15.98
N PRO A 106 4.01 -10.87 -16.27
CA PRO A 106 2.99 -11.28 -17.22
C PRO A 106 1.57 -10.89 -16.77
N GLY A 107 0.70 -10.54 -17.72
CA GLY A 107 -0.66 -10.08 -17.41
C GLY A 107 -1.52 -11.10 -16.64
N ASN A 108 -1.29 -12.40 -16.82
CA ASN A 108 -1.95 -13.44 -16.03
C ASN A 108 -1.51 -13.41 -14.56
N ILE A 109 -0.22 -13.15 -14.29
CA ILE A 109 0.30 -13.01 -12.92
C ILE A 109 -0.30 -11.75 -12.25
N LYS A 110 -0.41 -10.64 -12.98
CA LYS A 110 -1.04 -9.41 -12.44
C LYS A 110 -2.51 -9.56 -12.06
N LYS A 111 -3.19 -10.56 -12.64
CA LYS A 111 -4.61 -10.87 -12.42
C LYS A 111 -4.79 -11.92 -11.31
N GLU A 112 -3.81 -12.80 -11.15
CA GLU A 112 -3.78 -13.78 -10.06
C GLU A 112 -3.50 -13.12 -8.70
N ARG A 113 -2.60 -12.13 -8.71
CA ARG A 113 -2.26 -11.27 -7.56
C ARG A 113 -3.38 -10.27 -7.25
#